data_AF-A0A919IVD2-F1
#
_entry.id   AF-A0A919IVD2-F1
#
_cell.length_a   1.000
_cell.length_b   1.000
_cell.length_c   1.000
_cell.angle_alpha   90.00
_cell.angle_beta   90.00
_cell.angle_gamma   90.00
#
_symmetry.space_group_name_H-M   'P 1'
#
loop_
_entity.id
_entity.type
_entity.pdbx_description
1 polymer ?
#
loop_
_entity_poly.entity_id
_entity_poly.type
_entity_poly.pdbx_seq_one_letter_code
_entity_poly.pdbx_strand_id
1 'polypeptide(L)'
;MTLRLLGTGQVPHGILADFDPLVAAFWKTAAFDSEWLIEALGQESVTVDRWDWWRELTPTHRRDKALKCIFLNRTTFSGILHGRAGPIGGRSQLSAYKIDCRFGLDGLVRRIRGVADLAASGRLIDVWEADWKTSLERTKSRFPMLSSRETLVYVDPPYVDKAEWLYPWAFAARDHRKLATYLRTEAKFAWLLSYDDHQDIRDLYLPEEKFSVLHVSQRYTAAGSERRSTKDELLVTNLETIPESDTYRELSRSS
;
A
#
# COMPACT_ATOMS: atom_id res chain seq x y z
N MET A 1 -5.01 -4.22 -2.33
CA MET A 1 -5.87 -4.91 -3.31
C MET A 1 -5.32 -6.29 -3.72
N THR A 2 -4.08 -6.38 -4.19
CA THR A 2 -3.47 -7.60 -4.77
C THR A 2 -3.66 -8.87 -3.94
N LEU A 3 -3.31 -8.87 -2.64
CA LEU A 3 -3.43 -10.07 -1.79
C LEU A 3 -4.86 -10.60 -1.69
N ARG A 4 -5.87 -9.71 -1.74
CA ARG A 4 -7.28 -10.13 -1.73
C ARG A 4 -7.63 -10.86 -3.03
N LEU A 5 -7.22 -10.31 -4.17
CA LEU A 5 -7.47 -10.93 -5.49
C LEU A 5 -6.79 -12.31 -5.59
N LEU A 6 -5.58 -12.44 -5.05
CA LEU A 6 -4.88 -13.73 -4.96
C LEU A 6 -5.58 -14.70 -4.02
N GLY A 7 -6.00 -14.24 -2.85
CA GLY A 7 -6.69 -15.05 -1.85
C GLY A 7 -8.04 -15.57 -2.33
N THR A 8 -8.80 -14.76 -3.08
CA THR A 8 -10.09 -15.17 -3.66
C THR A 8 -9.94 -15.94 -4.98
N GLY A 9 -8.72 -16.06 -5.52
CA GLY A 9 -8.46 -16.74 -6.79
C GLY A 9 -8.98 -15.99 -8.02
N GLN A 10 -9.28 -14.69 -7.90
CA GLN A 10 -9.71 -13.86 -9.02
C GLN A 10 -8.56 -13.58 -10.00
N VAL A 11 -7.33 -13.55 -9.50
CA VAL A 11 -6.12 -13.54 -10.33
C VAL A 11 -5.24 -14.72 -9.93
N PRO A 12 -4.64 -15.44 -10.89
CA PRO A 12 -3.87 -16.64 -10.58
C PRO A 12 -2.51 -16.30 -9.95
N HIS A 13 -1.92 -15.17 -10.37
CA HIS A 13 -0.58 -14.77 -9.98
C HIS A 13 -0.52 -13.28 -9.69
N GLY A 14 0.39 -12.89 -8.80
CA GLY A 14 0.61 -11.50 -8.43
C GLY A 14 2.01 -11.26 -7.92
N ILE A 15 2.42 -9.99 -8.03
CA ILE A 15 3.68 -9.46 -7.54
C ILE A 15 3.33 -8.22 -6.72
N LEU A 16 4.07 -8.00 -5.63
CA LEU A 16 4.03 -6.76 -4.89
C LEU A 16 5.28 -5.95 -5.22
N ALA A 17 5.15 -4.63 -5.27
CA ALA A 17 6.29 -3.74 -5.40
C ALA A 17 6.10 -2.53 -4.50
N ASP A 18 7.16 -2.13 -3.81
CA ASP A 18 7.19 -0.93 -3.00
C ASP A 18 8.57 -0.30 -3.09
N PHE A 19 8.62 1.03 -3.02
CA PHE A 19 9.89 1.76 -3.00
C PHE A 19 10.50 1.78 -1.60
N ASP A 20 9.67 1.68 -0.55
CA ASP A 20 10.16 1.65 0.84
C ASP A 20 10.89 0.32 1.12
N PRO A 21 12.20 0.36 1.45
CA PRO A 21 12.97 -0.84 1.75
C PRO A 21 12.45 -1.61 2.98
N LEU A 22 11.82 -0.94 3.94
CA LEU A 22 11.21 -1.60 5.10
C LEU A 22 9.94 -2.36 4.70
N VAL A 23 9.08 -1.74 3.89
CA VAL A 23 7.82 -2.35 3.45
C VAL A 23 8.08 -3.49 2.46
N ALA A 24 8.97 -3.30 1.50
CA ALA A 24 9.38 -4.34 0.56
C ALA A 24 10.03 -5.52 1.32
N ALA A 25 10.94 -5.26 2.26
CA ALA A 25 11.54 -6.30 3.09
C ALA A 25 10.51 -7.04 3.95
N PHE A 26 9.53 -6.32 4.52
CA PHE A 26 8.43 -6.93 5.27
C PHE A 26 7.65 -7.91 4.42
N TRP A 27 7.12 -7.47 3.28
CA TRP A 27 6.33 -8.35 2.42
C TRP A 27 7.16 -9.53 1.89
N LYS A 28 8.42 -9.29 1.52
CA LYS A 28 9.32 -10.36 1.04
C LYS A 28 9.57 -11.40 2.14
N THR A 29 9.81 -10.97 3.37
CA THR A 29 10.04 -11.87 4.50
C THR A 29 8.76 -12.58 4.93
N ALA A 30 7.63 -11.87 4.99
CA ALA A 30 6.33 -12.46 5.31
C ALA A 30 5.89 -13.53 4.30
N ALA A 31 6.28 -13.38 3.03
CA ALA A 31 5.96 -14.34 1.97
C ALA A 31 6.92 -15.54 1.94
N PHE A 32 8.23 -15.31 2.08
CA PHE A 32 9.25 -16.31 1.75
C PHE A 32 10.16 -16.72 2.92
N ASP A 33 9.94 -16.18 4.11
CA ASP A 33 10.74 -16.41 5.32
C ASP A 33 9.86 -16.20 6.58
N SER A 34 8.61 -16.67 6.48
CA SER A 34 7.51 -16.34 7.39
C SER A 34 7.72 -16.89 8.79
N GLU A 35 8.18 -18.13 8.93
CA GLU A 35 8.37 -18.75 10.24
C GLU A 35 9.49 -18.06 11.04
N TRP A 36 10.56 -17.61 10.37
CA TRP A 36 11.56 -16.78 11.03
C TRP A 36 10.94 -15.47 11.54
N LEU A 37 10.13 -14.80 10.72
CA LEU A 37 9.49 -13.53 11.12
C LEU A 37 8.51 -13.74 12.29
N ILE A 38 7.76 -14.84 12.28
CA ILE A 38 6.83 -15.21 13.36
C ILE A 38 7.58 -15.48 14.66
N GLU A 39 8.67 -16.25 14.62
CA GLU A 39 9.51 -16.51 15.79
C GLU A 39 10.10 -15.22 16.36
N ALA A 40 10.69 -14.38 15.49
CA ALA A 40 11.29 -13.12 15.90
C ALA A 40 10.26 -12.15 16.51
N LEU A 41 9.02 -12.13 15.99
CA LEU A 41 7.92 -11.35 16.58
C LEU A 41 7.49 -11.87 17.95
N GLY A 42 7.48 -13.20 18.14
CA GLY A 42 7.15 -13.81 19.43
C GLY A 42 8.20 -13.55 20.51
N GLN A 43 9.44 -13.29 20.11
CA GLN A 43 10.56 -12.97 21.02
C GLN A 43 10.69 -11.47 21.28
N GLU A 44 10.04 -10.62 20.50
CA GLU A 44 10.18 -9.17 20.60
C GLU A 44 9.33 -8.60 21.74
N SER A 45 9.95 -7.78 22.58
CA SER A 45 9.24 -7.14 23.69
C SER A 45 8.61 -5.83 23.24
N VAL A 46 7.34 -5.63 23.55
CA VAL A 46 6.57 -4.47 23.08
C VAL A 46 6.61 -3.34 24.11
N THR A 47 7.74 -2.64 24.17
CA THR A 47 7.98 -1.54 25.12
C THR A 47 8.38 -0.26 24.39
N VAL A 48 8.27 0.90 25.08
CA VAL A 48 8.72 2.19 24.54
C VAL A 48 10.23 2.18 24.28
N ASP A 49 11.02 1.53 25.14
CA ASP A 49 12.47 1.44 24.96
C ASP A 49 12.84 0.64 23.69
N ARG A 50 12.13 -0.46 23.43
CA ARG A 50 12.30 -1.21 22.18
C ARG A 50 11.84 -0.43 20.97
N TRP A 51 10.79 0.39 21.12
CA TRP A 51 10.38 1.32 20.08
C TRP A 51 11.47 2.33 19.77
N ASP A 52 12.06 2.98 20.77
CA ASP A 52 13.17 3.92 20.57
C ASP A 52 14.35 3.23 19.87
N TRP A 53 14.73 2.03 20.32
CA TRP A 53 15.79 1.24 19.69
C TRP A 53 15.51 0.94 18.21
N TRP A 54 14.31 0.45 17.89
CA TRP A 54 13.94 0.18 16.49
C TRP A 54 13.83 1.45 15.65
N ARG A 55 13.44 2.58 16.24
CA ARG A 55 13.40 3.87 15.55
C ARG A 55 14.79 4.32 15.13
N GLU A 56 15.78 4.19 16.00
CA GLU A 56 17.17 4.61 15.77
C GLU A 56 17.96 3.65 14.88
N LEU A 57 17.69 2.34 14.98
CA LEU A 57 18.43 1.33 14.21
C LEU A 57 18.24 1.52 12.69
N THR A 58 19.34 1.51 11.93
CA THR A 58 19.28 1.46 10.45
C THR A 58 19.73 0.08 9.97
N PRO A 59 18.82 -0.91 9.89
CA PRO A 59 19.18 -2.27 9.50
C PRO A 59 19.53 -2.36 8.02
N THR A 60 20.57 -3.12 7.70
CA THR A 60 20.95 -3.45 6.32
C THR A 60 20.36 -4.77 5.86
N HIS A 61 20.25 -5.75 6.78
CA HIS A 61 19.76 -7.08 6.49
C HIS A 61 18.22 -7.12 6.36
N ARG A 62 17.72 -7.92 5.39
CA ARG A 62 16.29 -7.98 5.04
C ARG A 62 15.40 -8.37 6.23
N ARG A 63 15.85 -9.36 7.01
CA ARG A 63 15.14 -9.87 8.19
C ARG A 63 14.89 -8.76 9.23
N ASP A 64 15.93 -7.99 9.55
CA ASP A 64 15.82 -6.89 10.52
C ASP A 64 14.98 -5.73 9.99
N LYS A 65 15.08 -5.41 8.69
CA LYS A 65 14.19 -4.44 8.03
C LYS A 65 12.73 -4.86 8.15
N ALA A 66 12.43 -6.14 7.92
CA ALA A 66 11.09 -6.69 8.02
C ALA A 66 10.53 -6.62 9.44
N LEU A 67 11.33 -7.02 10.44
CA LEU A 67 10.95 -6.96 11.85
C LEU A 67 10.74 -5.51 12.30
N LYS A 68 11.66 -4.61 11.97
CA LYS A 68 11.53 -3.15 12.21
C LYS A 68 10.22 -2.62 11.62
N CYS A 69 9.93 -2.97 10.36
CA CYS A 69 8.74 -2.51 9.66
C CYS A 69 7.46 -2.88 10.41
N ILE A 70 7.22 -4.17 10.65
CA ILE A 70 5.99 -4.61 11.31
C ILE A 70 5.92 -4.14 12.76
N PHE A 71 7.05 -4.11 13.48
CA PHE A 71 7.10 -3.64 14.86
C PHE A 71 6.67 -2.18 14.95
N LEU A 72 7.33 -1.29 14.21
CA LEU A 72 7.00 0.13 14.22
C LEU A 72 5.59 0.40 13.68
N ASN A 73 5.15 -0.32 12.64
CA ASN A 73 3.81 -0.14 12.10
C ASN A 73 2.70 -0.57 13.08
N ARG A 74 2.98 -1.47 14.03
CA ARG A 74 2.02 -1.89 15.07
C ARG A 74 2.13 -1.07 16.35
N THR A 75 3.24 -0.39 16.58
CA THR A 75 3.51 0.32 17.84
C THR A 75 3.57 1.85 17.71
N THR A 76 3.57 2.40 16.48
CA THR A 76 3.59 3.84 16.21
C THR A 76 2.18 4.38 15.93
N PHE A 77 1.90 5.62 16.34
CA PHE A 77 0.63 6.28 16.06
C PHE A 77 0.33 6.26 14.54
N SER A 78 -0.90 5.87 14.19
CA SER A 78 -1.34 5.63 12.80
C SER A 78 -0.49 4.65 11.98
N GLY A 79 0.37 3.85 12.63
CA GLY A 79 1.26 2.89 11.97
C GLY A 79 2.36 3.54 11.11
N ILE A 80 2.64 4.82 11.35
CA ILE A 80 3.59 5.59 10.56
C ILE A 80 5.01 5.05 10.77
N LEU A 81 5.69 4.68 9.70
CA LEU A 81 7.05 4.13 9.74
C LEU A 81 8.13 5.21 9.78
N HIS A 82 7.87 6.36 9.20
CA HIS A 82 8.84 7.42 8.95
C HIS A 82 8.33 8.78 9.46
N GLY A 83 9.22 9.74 9.68
CA GLY A 83 8.81 11.04 10.19
C GLY A 83 8.69 11.08 11.72
N ARG A 84 7.79 11.93 12.24
CA ARG A 84 7.80 12.39 13.65
C ARG A 84 6.76 11.72 14.56
N ALA A 85 6.00 10.76 14.05
CA ALA A 85 4.99 10.08 14.85
C ALA A 85 5.63 9.33 16.03
N GLY A 86 5.05 9.49 17.22
CA GLY A 86 5.49 8.82 18.44
C GLY A 86 4.82 7.45 18.65
N PRO A 87 5.23 6.71 19.71
CA PRO A 87 4.62 5.44 20.05
C PRO A 87 3.14 5.62 20.41
N ILE A 88 2.33 4.61 20.12
CA ILE A 88 0.93 4.53 20.57
C ILE A 88 0.92 4.64 22.09
N GLY A 89 -0.01 5.44 22.62
CA GLY A 89 -0.12 5.71 24.05
C GLY A 89 0.78 6.81 24.59
N GLY A 90 1.63 7.39 23.73
CA GLY A 90 2.60 8.43 24.10
C GLY A 90 3.77 7.89 24.91
N ARG A 91 4.84 8.67 25.08
CA ARG A 91 6.05 8.19 25.76
C ARG A 91 5.80 7.80 27.23
N SER A 92 4.91 8.51 27.92
CA SER A 92 4.52 8.20 29.31
C SER A 92 3.55 7.03 29.44
N GLN A 93 3.03 6.50 28.33
CA GLN A 93 2.06 5.39 28.32
C GLN A 93 0.85 5.62 29.23
N LEU A 94 0.37 6.87 29.37
CA LEU A 94 -0.79 7.20 30.21
C LEU A 94 -2.13 7.14 29.47
N SER A 95 -2.13 7.01 28.14
CA SER A 95 -3.36 6.89 27.35
C SER A 95 -4.09 5.56 27.61
N ALA A 96 -5.39 5.52 27.30
CA ALA A 96 -6.20 4.29 27.34
C ALA A 96 -5.69 3.21 26.37
N TYR A 97 -5.12 3.62 25.24
CA TYR A 97 -4.45 2.74 24.29
C TYR A 97 -2.96 2.71 24.61
N LYS A 98 -2.44 1.54 24.99
CA LYS A 98 -1.02 1.31 25.25
C LYS A 98 -0.29 0.92 23.96
N ILE A 99 1.04 0.91 24.00
CA ILE A 99 1.90 0.64 22.84
C ILE A 99 1.64 -0.72 22.17
N ASP A 100 1.20 -1.70 22.93
CA ASP A 100 0.92 -3.08 22.51
C ASP A 100 -0.51 -3.29 22.01
N CYS A 101 -1.39 -2.29 22.07
CA CYS A 101 -2.82 -2.50 21.82
C CYS A 101 -3.16 -2.94 20.38
N ARG A 102 -2.20 -2.82 19.44
CA ARG A 102 -2.30 -3.32 18.06
C ARG A 102 -1.33 -4.46 17.75
N PHE A 103 -0.59 -4.94 18.74
CA PHE A 103 0.39 -6.01 18.64
C PHE A 103 -0.20 -7.38 19.03
N GLY A 104 -1.41 -7.68 18.55
CA GLY A 104 -2.05 -8.98 18.80
C GLY A 104 -1.34 -10.09 18.02
N LEU A 105 -0.40 -10.79 18.66
CA LEU A 105 0.51 -11.75 18.03
C LEU A 105 -0.23 -12.83 17.23
N ASP A 106 -1.24 -13.49 17.81
CA ASP A 106 -2.02 -14.52 17.10
C ASP A 106 -2.65 -14.01 15.80
N GLY A 107 -3.13 -12.76 15.81
CA GLY A 107 -3.69 -12.12 14.63
C GLY A 107 -2.63 -11.75 13.59
N LEU A 108 -1.42 -11.38 14.03
CA LEU A 108 -0.29 -11.14 13.13
C LEU A 108 0.19 -12.46 12.51
N VAL A 109 0.39 -13.50 13.32
CA VAL A 109 0.80 -14.84 12.87
C VAL A 109 -0.16 -15.39 11.82
N ARG A 110 -1.46 -15.35 12.09
CA ARG A 110 -2.48 -15.81 11.13
C ARG A 110 -2.39 -15.07 9.80
N ARG A 111 -2.19 -13.75 9.82
CA ARG A 111 -2.07 -12.94 8.60
C ARG A 111 -0.77 -13.20 7.84
N ILE A 112 0.35 -13.35 8.55
CA ILE A 112 1.65 -13.67 7.95
C ILE A 112 1.58 -15.05 7.28
N ARG A 113 1.03 -16.06 7.95
CA ARG A 113 0.83 -17.39 7.35
C ARG A 113 -0.06 -17.35 6.12
N GLY A 114 -1.14 -16.56 6.14
CA GLY A 114 -1.96 -16.37 4.94
C GLY A 114 -1.20 -15.78 3.75
N VAL A 115 -0.21 -14.92 3.98
CA VAL A 115 0.67 -14.41 2.90
C VAL A 115 1.64 -15.49 2.44
N ALA A 116 2.21 -16.25 3.38
CA ALA A 116 3.10 -17.37 3.08
C ALA A 116 2.40 -18.46 2.25
N ASP A 117 1.13 -18.77 2.55
CA ASP A 117 0.32 -19.74 1.80
C ASP A 117 0.12 -19.31 0.34
N LEU A 118 -0.08 -18.00 0.10
CA LEU A 118 -0.15 -17.45 -1.25
C LEU A 118 1.18 -17.63 -2.00
N ALA A 119 2.31 -17.45 -1.32
CA ALA A 119 3.63 -17.65 -1.92
C ALA A 119 3.92 -19.14 -2.18
N ALA A 120 3.64 -20.01 -1.20
CA ALA A 120 3.86 -21.45 -1.29
C ALA A 120 3.00 -22.11 -2.39
N SER A 121 1.79 -21.60 -2.62
CA SER A 121 0.92 -22.04 -3.72
C SER A 121 1.31 -21.46 -5.09
N GLY A 122 2.35 -20.62 -5.17
CA GLY A 122 2.79 -19.97 -6.40
C GLY A 122 1.89 -18.81 -6.87
N ARG A 123 0.91 -18.39 -6.05
CA ARG A 123 0.04 -17.25 -6.36
C ARG A 123 0.77 -15.93 -6.17
N LEU A 124 1.48 -15.75 -5.06
CA LEU A 124 2.38 -14.61 -4.88
C LEU A 124 3.77 -15.00 -5.39
N ILE A 125 4.14 -14.49 -6.56
CA ILE A 125 5.39 -14.88 -7.24
C ILE A 125 6.59 -14.18 -6.62
N ASP A 126 6.47 -12.88 -6.34
CA ASP A 126 7.61 -12.08 -5.90
C ASP A 126 7.18 -10.79 -5.18
N VAL A 127 8.15 -10.16 -4.52
CA VAL A 127 8.06 -8.83 -3.91
C VAL A 127 9.30 -8.03 -4.33
N TRP A 128 9.09 -6.85 -4.91
CA TRP A 128 10.17 -6.00 -5.42
C TRP A 128 10.36 -4.74 -4.56
N GLU A 129 11.61 -4.47 -4.21
CA GLU A 129 12.05 -3.15 -3.74
C GLU A 129 12.38 -2.32 -4.99
N ALA A 130 11.43 -1.53 -5.47
CA ALA A 130 11.55 -0.77 -6.71
C ALA A 130 10.52 0.37 -6.78
N ASP A 131 10.89 1.47 -7.46
CA ASP A 131 9.92 2.51 -7.80
C ASP A 131 8.90 2.02 -8.84
N TRP A 132 7.84 2.80 -9.04
CA TRP A 132 6.77 2.44 -9.98
C TRP A 132 7.29 2.24 -11.40
N LYS A 133 8.18 3.10 -11.91
CA LYS A 133 8.64 3.05 -13.30
C LYS A 133 9.48 1.80 -13.53
N THR A 134 10.44 1.57 -12.64
CA THR A 134 11.26 0.36 -12.62
C THR A 134 10.40 -0.90 -12.54
N SER A 135 9.35 -0.89 -11.72
CA SER A 135 8.44 -2.04 -11.56
C SER A 135 7.66 -2.34 -12.85
N LEU A 136 7.14 -1.30 -13.52
CA LEU A 136 6.39 -1.48 -14.77
C LEU A 136 7.29 -1.92 -15.92
N GLU A 137 8.51 -1.40 -16.01
CA GLU A 137 9.51 -1.83 -17.00
C GLU A 137 9.97 -3.27 -16.75
N ARG A 138 10.25 -3.65 -15.50
CA ARG A 138 10.59 -5.03 -15.12
C ARG A 138 9.45 -5.99 -15.41
N THR A 139 8.19 -5.58 -15.24
CA THR A 139 7.04 -6.42 -15.58
C THR A 139 7.06 -6.81 -17.06
N LYS A 140 7.30 -5.84 -17.95
CA LYS A 140 7.40 -6.08 -19.40
C LYS A 140 8.54 -7.04 -19.77
N SER A 141 9.71 -6.89 -19.15
CA SER A 141 10.88 -7.72 -19.48
C SER A 141 10.86 -9.10 -18.82
N ARG A 142 10.29 -9.23 -17.62
CA ARG A 142 10.22 -10.48 -16.86
C ARG A 142 9.11 -11.40 -17.33
N PHE A 143 8.04 -10.83 -17.88
CA PHE A 143 6.88 -11.55 -18.39
C PHE A 143 6.55 -11.17 -19.84
N PRO A 144 7.49 -11.32 -20.79
CA PRO A 144 7.28 -10.91 -22.18
C PRO A 144 6.23 -11.76 -22.90
N MET A 145 5.85 -12.91 -22.32
CA MET A 145 4.82 -13.80 -22.84
C MET A 145 3.40 -13.32 -22.56
N LEU A 146 3.20 -12.44 -21.57
CA LEU A 146 1.87 -11.95 -21.22
C LEU A 146 1.46 -10.83 -22.18
N SER A 147 0.24 -10.95 -22.71
CA SER A 147 -0.37 -9.85 -23.45
C SER A 147 -0.77 -8.71 -22.50
N SER A 148 -1.07 -7.55 -23.09
CA SER A 148 -1.61 -6.40 -22.37
C SER A 148 -2.89 -6.71 -21.58
N ARG A 149 -3.72 -7.64 -22.08
CA ARG A 149 -5.00 -8.01 -21.45
C ARG A 149 -4.85 -9.02 -20.31
N GLU A 150 -3.70 -9.68 -20.21
CA GLU A 150 -3.39 -10.65 -19.16
C GLU A 150 -2.63 -10.02 -17.99
N THR A 151 -2.28 -8.74 -18.09
CA THR A 151 -1.60 -7.99 -17.03
C THR A 151 -2.53 -6.89 -16.51
N LEU A 152 -2.82 -6.94 -15.22
CA LEU A 152 -3.50 -5.87 -14.49
C LEU A 152 -2.53 -5.24 -13.48
N VAL A 153 -2.34 -3.94 -13.57
CA VAL A 153 -1.52 -3.17 -12.65
C VAL A 153 -2.40 -2.33 -11.74
N TYR A 154 -2.24 -2.51 -10.43
CA TYR A 154 -2.80 -1.60 -9.44
C TYR A 154 -1.75 -0.59 -8.99
N VAL A 155 -2.08 0.70 -9.08
CA VAL A 155 -1.18 1.78 -8.70
C VAL A 155 -1.82 2.57 -7.57
N ASP A 156 -1.09 2.73 -6.46
CA ASP A 156 -1.53 3.50 -5.29
C ASP A 156 -0.36 4.41 -4.85
N PRO A 157 -0.12 5.50 -5.60
CA PRO A 157 1.02 6.37 -5.37
C PRO A 157 0.81 7.26 -4.12
N PRO A 158 1.86 7.90 -3.60
CA PRO A 158 1.73 8.85 -2.49
C PRO A 158 0.69 9.94 -2.79
N TYR A 159 -0.17 10.27 -1.83
CA TYR A 159 -1.23 11.27 -1.97
C TYR A 159 -0.68 12.71 -2.05
N VAL A 160 -1.41 13.60 -2.72
CA VAL A 160 -1.02 15.01 -2.95
C VAL A 160 -0.90 15.80 -1.63
N ASP A 161 -1.96 15.83 -0.81
CA ASP A 161 -2.00 16.70 0.39
C ASP A 161 -1.32 16.11 1.64
N LYS A 162 -1.14 14.79 1.67
CA LYS A 162 -0.65 14.07 2.87
C LYS A 162 0.84 13.75 2.82
N ALA A 163 1.55 14.31 1.83
CA ALA A 163 2.87 13.85 1.45
C ALA A 163 3.98 14.32 2.42
N GLU A 164 3.95 15.58 2.87
CA GLU A 164 5.14 16.19 3.50
C GLU A 164 5.48 15.65 4.91
N TRP A 165 4.51 15.13 5.66
CA TRP A 165 4.73 14.69 7.05
C TRP A 165 4.75 13.18 7.26
N LEU A 166 4.24 12.39 6.30
CA LEU A 166 4.01 10.95 6.46
C LEU A 166 4.97 10.06 5.66
N TYR A 167 5.52 10.56 4.55
CA TYR A 167 6.34 9.75 3.65
C TYR A 167 7.68 10.46 3.34
N PRO A 168 8.82 9.79 3.53
CA PRO A 168 10.11 10.33 3.09
C PRO A 168 10.23 10.34 1.55
N TRP A 169 9.33 9.65 0.85
CA TRP A 169 9.27 9.55 -0.60
C TRP A 169 7.97 10.14 -1.18
N ALA A 170 7.53 11.26 -0.61
CA ALA A 170 6.46 12.07 -1.15
C ALA A 170 6.65 12.34 -2.66
N PHE A 171 5.57 12.22 -3.43
CA PHE A 171 5.59 12.68 -4.81
C PHE A 171 5.51 14.20 -4.85
N ALA A 172 6.35 14.84 -5.67
CA ALA A 172 6.11 16.22 -6.06
C ALA A 172 5.11 16.25 -7.24
N ALA A 173 4.52 17.41 -7.51
CA ALA A 173 3.60 17.60 -8.66
C ALA A 173 4.16 17.07 -9.99
N ARG A 174 5.48 17.19 -10.20
CA ARG A 174 6.16 16.65 -11.39
C ARG A 174 6.13 15.12 -11.48
N ASP A 175 6.16 14.43 -10.34
CA ASP A 175 6.21 12.98 -10.29
C ASP A 175 4.82 12.38 -10.52
N HIS A 176 3.77 13.03 -10.02
CA HIS A 176 2.38 12.76 -10.42
C HIS A 176 2.18 12.91 -11.93
N ARG A 177 2.70 14.00 -12.53
CA ARG A 177 2.65 14.20 -13.98
C ARG A 177 3.39 13.12 -14.76
N LYS A 178 4.58 12.71 -14.32
CA LYS A 178 5.34 11.64 -14.98
C LYS A 178 4.58 10.31 -14.97
N LEU A 179 3.99 9.94 -13.84
CA LEU A 179 3.16 8.74 -13.73
C LEU A 179 1.94 8.84 -14.64
N ALA A 180 1.23 9.97 -14.62
CA ALA A 180 0.08 10.19 -15.49
C ALA A 180 0.44 10.10 -16.97
N THR A 181 1.51 10.76 -17.40
CA THR A 181 2.00 10.67 -18.79
C THR A 181 2.27 9.23 -19.18
N TYR A 182 3.00 8.46 -18.34
CA TYR A 182 3.29 7.06 -18.62
C TYR A 182 2.02 6.22 -18.76
N LEU A 183 1.09 6.32 -17.81
CA LEU A 183 -0.18 5.58 -17.83
C LEU A 183 -1.05 5.94 -19.04
N ARG A 184 -1.01 7.22 -19.46
CA ARG A 184 -1.82 7.73 -20.57
C ARG A 184 -1.28 7.33 -21.94
N THR A 185 0.05 7.33 -22.12
CA THR A 185 0.66 7.25 -23.46
C THR A 185 1.45 5.95 -23.69
N GLU A 186 2.09 5.40 -22.66
CA GLU A 186 3.05 4.29 -22.77
C GLU A 186 2.51 2.96 -22.24
N ALA A 187 1.63 2.98 -21.24
CA ALA A 187 1.05 1.78 -20.65
C ALA A 187 0.16 1.07 -21.67
N LYS A 188 0.48 -0.19 -21.96
CA LYS A 188 -0.31 -1.04 -22.86
C LYS A 188 -1.19 -2.02 -22.10
N PHE A 189 -0.87 -2.33 -20.86
CA PHE A 189 -1.61 -3.25 -19.99
C PHE A 189 -2.83 -2.59 -19.35
N ALA A 190 -3.74 -3.40 -18.81
CA ALA A 190 -4.82 -2.91 -17.98
C ALA A 190 -4.27 -2.32 -16.66
N TRP A 191 -4.81 -1.20 -16.21
CA TRP A 191 -4.41 -0.57 -14.96
C TRP A 191 -5.57 0.08 -14.22
N LEU A 192 -5.47 0.07 -12.90
CA LEU A 192 -6.37 0.75 -11.98
C LEU A 192 -5.52 1.58 -11.01
N LEU A 193 -5.80 2.87 -10.96
CA LEU A 193 -5.13 3.85 -10.14
C LEU A 193 -6.08 4.33 -9.04
N SER A 194 -5.63 4.37 -7.79
CA SER A 194 -6.34 5.04 -6.69
C SER A 194 -5.63 6.32 -6.26
N TYR A 195 -6.41 7.36 -5.96
CA TYR A 195 -5.94 8.63 -5.41
C TYR A 195 -6.96 9.19 -4.41
N ASP A 196 -6.52 10.10 -3.55
CA ASP A 196 -7.43 11.02 -2.87
C ASP A 196 -8.03 11.97 -3.92
N ASP A 197 -9.28 12.38 -3.74
CA ASP A 197 -9.93 13.31 -4.66
C ASP A 197 -9.32 14.72 -4.59
N HIS A 198 -8.55 15.08 -5.61
CA HIS A 198 -7.81 16.33 -5.69
C HIS A 198 -7.85 16.92 -7.10
N GLN A 199 -7.96 18.25 -7.22
CA GLN A 199 -8.10 18.94 -8.50
C GLN A 199 -6.92 18.66 -9.44
N ASP A 200 -5.69 18.73 -8.97
CA ASP A 200 -4.51 18.39 -9.78
C ASP A 200 -4.59 16.98 -10.39
N ILE A 201 -5.15 16.00 -9.68
CA ILE A 201 -5.30 14.64 -10.21
C ILE A 201 -6.43 14.60 -11.22
N ARG A 202 -7.55 15.26 -10.95
CA ARG A 202 -8.66 15.42 -11.91
C ARG A 202 -8.17 16.02 -13.22
N ASP A 203 -7.39 17.09 -13.17
CA ASP A 203 -6.85 17.78 -14.35
C ASP A 203 -5.91 16.88 -15.18
N LEU A 204 -5.25 15.91 -14.54
CA LEU A 204 -4.36 14.98 -15.25
C LEU A 204 -5.09 13.88 -16.01
N TYR A 205 -6.30 13.49 -15.59
CA TYR A 205 -6.99 12.30 -16.10
C TYR A 205 -8.39 12.56 -16.67
N LEU A 206 -9.18 13.52 -16.17
CA LEU A 206 -10.54 13.81 -16.68
C LEU A 206 -10.60 14.23 -18.15
N PRO A 207 -9.64 15.00 -18.70
CA PRO A 207 -9.71 15.41 -20.10
C PRO A 207 -9.51 14.25 -21.10
N GLU A 208 -9.06 13.08 -20.65
CA GLU A 208 -8.73 11.96 -21.50
C GLU A 208 -9.94 11.04 -21.73
N GLU A 209 -10.35 10.85 -22.98
CA GLU A 209 -11.52 10.00 -23.30
C GLU A 209 -11.25 8.50 -23.17
N LYS A 210 -9.97 8.11 -23.18
CA LYS A 210 -9.54 6.71 -23.17
C LYS A 210 -9.61 6.07 -21.77
N PHE A 211 -9.89 6.86 -20.75
CA PHE A 211 -9.91 6.43 -19.36
C PHE A 211 -11.21 6.86 -18.71
N SER A 212 -11.65 6.07 -17.75
CA SER A 212 -12.75 6.43 -16.87
C SER A 212 -12.21 6.94 -15.56
N VAL A 213 -12.85 7.97 -15.04
CA VAL A 213 -12.56 8.55 -13.72
C VAL A 213 -13.81 8.36 -12.86
N LEU A 214 -13.68 7.56 -11.81
CA LEU A 214 -14.75 7.22 -10.89
C LEU A 214 -14.50 7.92 -9.56
N HIS A 215 -15.53 8.58 -9.06
CA HIS A 215 -15.54 9.17 -7.73
C HIS A 215 -16.21 8.22 -6.74
N VAL A 216 -15.45 7.83 -5.71
CA VAL A 216 -15.89 6.97 -4.61
C VAL A 216 -16.03 7.84 -3.37
N SER A 217 -17.21 7.88 -2.75
CA SER A 217 -17.40 8.58 -1.47
C SER A 217 -17.51 7.57 -0.34
N GLN A 218 -16.51 7.52 0.54
CA GLN A 218 -16.57 6.68 1.72
C GLN A 218 -16.99 7.49 2.94
N ARG A 219 -18.15 7.13 3.50
CA ARG A 219 -18.65 7.67 4.77
C ARG A 219 -18.01 6.93 5.93
N TYR A 220 -16.97 7.51 6.52
CA TYR A 220 -16.43 6.97 7.76
C TYR A 220 -17.29 7.42 8.95
N THR A 221 -17.82 6.46 9.70
CA THR A 221 -18.20 6.68 11.10
C THR A 221 -17.05 6.19 11.95
N ALA A 222 -16.14 7.09 12.33
CA ALA A 222 -15.22 6.76 13.41
C ALA A 222 -16.05 6.59 14.68
N ALA A 223 -15.98 5.42 15.31
CA ALA A 223 -16.67 5.15 16.55
C ALA A 223 -16.26 6.22 17.60
N GLY A 224 -17.16 7.16 17.90
CA GLY A 224 -16.97 8.18 18.93
C GLY A 224 -16.68 9.61 18.46
N SER A 225 -16.70 9.95 17.16
CA SER A 225 -16.68 11.37 16.72
C SER A 225 -17.96 11.76 15.99
N GLU A 226 -18.68 12.76 16.49
CA GLU A 226 -19.86 13.35 15.83
C GLU A 226 -19.54 14.01 14.47
N ARG A 227 -18.24 14.17 14.13
CA ARG A 227 -17.80 14.65 12.82
C ARG A 227 -17.78 13.50 11.81
N ARG A 228 -18.77 13.52 10.92
CA ARG A 228 -18.76 12.76 9.67
C ARG A 228 -17.62 13.32 8.79
N SER A 229 -16.50 12.62 8.69
CA SER A 229 -15.52 12.89 7.64
C SER A 229 -15.86 12.02 6.42
N THR A 230 -16.28 12.65 5.33
CA THR A 230 -16.26 12.00 4.02
C THR A 230 -14.81 11.97 3.54
N LYS A 231 -14.32 10.79 3.18
CA LYS A 231 -13.08 10.67 2.42
C LYS A 231 -13.49 10.34 1.00
N ASP A 232 -13.29 11.30 0.12
CA ASP A 232 -13.56 11.13 -1.30
C ASP A 232 -12.27 10.66 -1.98
N GLU A 233 -12.41 9.61 -2.79
CA GLU A 233 -11.32 8.95 -3.50
C GLU A 233 -11.66 8.92 -5.00
N LEU A 234 -10.61 9.03 -5.82
CA LEU A 234 -10.70 8.84 -7.25
C LEU A 234 -10.13 7.48 -7.62
N LEU A 235 -10.87 6.75 -8.44
CA LEU A 235 -10.36 5.61 -9.18
C LEU A 235 -10.23 6.02 -10.64
N VAL A 236 -9.07 5.80 -11.24
CA VAL A 236 -8.86 6.05 -12.67
C VAL A 236 -8.45 4.74 -13.32
N THR A 237 -9.00 4.43 -14.49
CA THR A 237 -8.70 3.15 -15.15
C THR A 237 -8.86 3.21 -16.67
N ASN A 238 -8.11 2.34 -17.36
CA ASN A 238 -8.27 2.06 -18.78
C ASN A 238 -9.02 0.74 -19.05
N LEU A 239 -9.70 0.17 -18.05
CA LEU A 239 -10.49 -1.05 -18.22
C LEU A 239 -11.64 -0.81 -19.21
N GLU A 240 -11.83 -1.75 -20.14
CA GLU A 240 -12.87 -1.67 -21.18
C GLU A 240 -14.30 -1.72 -20.62
N THR A 241 -14.47 -2.31 -19.44
CA THR A 241 -15.78 -2.48 -18.80
C THR A 241 -15.68 -2.13 -17.33
N ILE A 242 -16.59 -1.26 -16.88
CA ILE A 242 -16.74 -0.87 -15.49
C ILE A 242 -18.07 -1.44 -15.02
N PRO A 243 -18.08 -2.26 -13.96
CA PRO A 243 -19.32 -2.82 -13.46
C PRO A 243 -20.26 -1.69 -12.99
N GLU A 244 -21.56 -1.92 -13.00
CA GLU A 244 -22.49 -0.99 -12.35
C GLU A 244 -22.36 -1.15 -10.83
N SER A 245 -22.35 -0.03 -10.10
CA SER A 245 -22.30 -0.03 -8.63
C SER A 245 -22.80 1.28 -8.05
N ASP A 246 -23.56 1.20 -6.97
CA ASP A 246 -23.98 2.37 -6.18
C ASP A 246 -22.84 2.98 -5.34
N THR A 247 -21.67 2.33 -5.32
CA THR A 247 -20.51 2.75 -4.50
C THR A 247 -19.66 3.83 -5.15
N TYR A 248 -19.83 4.08 -6.45
CA TYR A 248 -19.11 5.11 -7.18
C TYR A 248 -19.98 5.74 -8.26
N ARG A 249 -19.57 6.92 -8.70
CA ARG A 249 -20.13 7.59 -9.88
C ARG A 249 -19.01 7.88 -10.86
N GLU A 250 -19.25 7.67 -12.15
CA GLU A 250 -18.32 8.16 -13.16
C GLU A 250 -18.43 9.69 -13.26
N LEU A 251 -17.29 10.36 -13.25
CA LEU A 251 -17.23 11.81 -13.37
C LEU A 251 -17.35 12.22 -14.84
N SER A 252 -18.26 13.15 -15.11
CA SER A 252 -18.42 13.75 -16.43
C SER A 252 -17.33 14.77 -16.70
N ARG A 253 -16.99 14.93 -17.98
CA ARG A 253 -15.95 15.84 -18.47
C ARG A 253 -16.31 17.33 -18.38
N SER A 254 -17.50 17.68 -17.89
CA SER A 254 -18.11 19.01 -17.97
C SER A 254 -18.66 19.56 -16.65
N SER A 255 -18.11 19.13 -15.51
CA SER A 255 -18.47 19.64 -14.17
C SER A 255 -17.32 20.38 -13.50
#